data_AF-A0A8K0J7A9-F1
#
_entry.id   AF-A0A8K0J7A9-F1
#
_cell.length_a   1.000
_cell.length_b   1.000
_cell.length_c   1.000
_cell.angle_alpha   90.00
_cell.angle_beta   90.00
_cell.angle_gamma   90.00
#
_symmetry.space_group_name_H-M   'P 1'
#
loop_
_entity.id
_entity.type
_entity.pdbx_description
1 polymer ?
#
loop_
_entity_poly.entity_id
_entity_poly.type
_entity_poly.pdbx_seq_one_letter_code
_entity_poly.pdbx_strand_id
1 'polypeptide(L)'
;MLTSICKPADEGRRRSPDQQHALIYLVCGNPGLIGFYVDFLEALRNLLDGSQGPIAYDLYGRNLAGFCDEEHAPFGPDNPPLDVDAQVDAVYRDVASRRTASGAPYDFVVLMGHSIGAYICVEIFHRHARAPPPQPRLRHGFLLFPTIASLGLSPAGVRFNRLRGLPTMETHLVRYARALLWFIPGVLLRWIAAHLMGFSGRAADLTAEWLKSRDGLLQLVHMAKSEMDTILEDKWDDELWDAVAAAGADPSASSASDPPRFFFFYGRDDHWVANHVRDEFVERRRRAGAKAAAGTSITVDEGSIPHAFCVGEDTSWMVARKVHAWVTQIDDAAAKA
;
A
#
# COMPACT_ATOMS: atom_id res chain seq x y z
N MET A 1 6.87 -18.25 4.49
CA MET A 1 5.94 -17.41 3.70
C MET A 1 6.60 -16.85 2.43
N LEU A 2 5.81 -16.41 1.45
CA LEU A 2 6.30 -15.69 0.26
C LEU A 2 6.92 -14.33 0.67
N THR A 3 8.10 -14.00 0.14
CA THR A 3 8.85 -12.77 0.54
C THR A 3 8.68 -11.61 -0.42
N SER A 4 8.57 -11.89 -1.72
CA SER A 4 8.34 -10.88 -2.76
C SER A 4 7.62 -11.46 -3.97
N ILE A 5 7.00 -10.57 -4.74
CA ILE A 5 6.40 -10.85 -6.04
C ILE A 5 7.05 -9.91 -7.05
N CYS A 6 7.57 -10.48 -8.14
CA CYS A 6 8.07 -9.74 -9.29
C CYS A 6 7.34 -10.26 -10.54
N LYS A 7 6.67 -9.37 -11.27
CA LYS A 7 6.01 -9.68 -12.54
C LYS A 7 6.47 -8.65 -13.58
N PRO A 8 7.57 -8.92 -14.29
CA PRO A 8 8.07 -8.02 -15.32
C PRO A 8 7.04 -7.87 -16.45
N ALA A 9 7.12 -6.78 -17.20
CA ALA A 9 6.41 -6.61 -18.45
C ALA A 9 6.84 -7.69 -19.45
N ASP A 10 5.92 -8.17 -20.27
CA ASP A 10 6.20 -9.17 -21.31
C ASP A 10 7.22 -8.64 -22.33
N GLU A 11 8.45 -9.17 -22.28
CA GLU A 11 9.57 -8.78 -23.16
C GLU A 11 9.29 -9.06 -24.63
N GLY A 12 8.42 -10.05 -24.93
CA GLY A 12 7.99 -10.36 -26.30
C GLY A 12 7.22 -9.23 -26.97
N ARG A 13 6.83 -8.20 -26.20
CA ARG A 13 6.14 -7.01 -26.68
C ARG A 13 6.97 -5.74 -26.63
N ARG A 14 8.29 -5.76 -26.45
CA ARG A 14 9.09 -4.54 -26.63
C ARG A 14 8.89 -3.98 -28.03
N ARG A 15 8.18 -2.84 -28.12
CA ARG A 15 7.74 -2.27 -29.40
C ARG A 15 8.79 -1.38 -30.03
N SER A 16 9.58 -0.70 -29.21
CA SER A 16 10.66 0.17 -29.66
C SER A 16 11.80 0.21 -28.63
N PRO A 17 13.03 0.55 -29.06
CA PRO A 17 14.15 0.82 -28.16
C PRO A 17 13.87 1.97 -27.18
N ASP A 18 12.97 2.89 -27.55
CA ASP A 18 12.64 4.12 -26.81
C ASP A 18 11.38 3.97 -25.94
N GLN A 19 10.87 2.75 -25.76
CA GLN A 19 9.71 2.50 -24.91
C GLN A 19 10.07 2.80 -23.45
N GLN A 20 9.30 3.68 -22.79
CA GLN A 20 9.51 3.99 -21.38
C GLN A 20 9.27 2.74 -20.52
N HIS A 21 10.09 2.57 -19.49
CA HIS A 21 9.99 1.49 -18.50
C HIS A 21 9.68 2.05 -17.11
N ALA A 22 8.55 1.66 -16.56
CA ALA A 22 8.07 2.10 -15.26
C ALA A 22 7.92 0.94 -14.29
N LEU A 23 8.12 1.23 -13.00
CA LEU A 23 7.86 0.27 -11.93
C LEU A 23 6.58 0.65 -11.19
N ILE A 24 5.66 -0.29 -11.04
CA ILE A 24 4.57 -0.20 -10.07
C ILE A 24 4.98 -1.02 -8.84
N TYR A 25 5.30 -0.31 -7.75
CA TYR A 25 5.75 -0.92 -6.50
C TYR A 25 4.62 -0.96 -5.48
N LEU A 26 4.20 -2.17 -5.09
CA LEU A 26 3.18 -2.40 -4.07
C LEU A 26 3.78 -2.41 -2.66
N VAL A 27 3.27 -1.53 -1.81
CA VAL A 27 3.49 -1.47 -0.36
C VAL A 27 2.28 -2.10 0.33
N CYS A 28 2.53 -3.22 1.02
CA CYS A 28 1.49 -4.00 1.68
C CYS A 28 0.82 -3.22 2.82
N GLY A 29 -0.48 -3.44 2.99
CA GLY A 29 -1.21 -3.14 4.21
C GLY A 29 -0.99 -4.19 5.31
N ASN A 30 -1.66 -4.02 6.44
CA ASN A 30 -1.56 -4.92 7.59
C ASN A 30 -2.39 -6.21 7.43
N PRO A 31 -1.88 -7.39 7.84
CA PRO A 31 -0.48 -7.68 8.20
C PRO A 31 0.41 -7.64 6.95
N GLY A 32 1.61 -7.06 7.08
CA GLY A 32 2.51 -6.64 5.99
C GLY A 32 3.11 -7.74 5.11
N LEU A 33 2.29 -8.67 4.62
CA LEU A 33 2.70 -9.83 3.84
C LEU A 33 2.23 -9.72 2.39
N ILE A 34 3.16 -9.86 1.45
CA ILE A 34 2.90 -9.77 0.01
C ILE A 34 2.05 -10.93 -0.51
N GLY A 35 2.06 -12.06 0.19
CA GLY A 35 1.30 -13.24 -0.19
C GLY A 35 -0.22 -13.02 -0.27
N PHE A 36 -0.76 -12.01 0.44
CA PHE A 36 -2.17 -11.63 0.29
C PHE A 36 -2.48 -11.00 -1.07
N TYR A 37 -1.49 -10.44 -1.78
CA TYR A 37 -1.72 -9.69 -3.01
C TYR A 37 -1.42 -10.50 -4.27
N VAL A 38 -1.25 -11.82 -4.15
CA VAL A 38 -0.96 -12.70 -5.29
C VAL A 38 -2.08 -12.62 -6.32
N ASP A 39 -3.33 -12.84 -5.90
CA ASP A 39 -4.51 -12.81 -6.77
C ASP A 39 -4.65 -11.44 -7.46
N PHE A 40 -4.46 -10.36 -6.70
CA PHE A 40 -4.53 -8.99 -7.19
C PHE A 40 -3.45 -8.66 -8.22
N LEU A 41 -2.17 -8.97 -7.94
CA LEU A 41 -1.06 -8.70 -8.85
C LEU A 41 -1.10 -9.61 -10.09
N GLU A 42 -1.61 -10.84 -9.97
CA GLU A 42 -1.88 -11.72 -11.11
C GLU A 42 -2.95 -11.12 -12.02
N ALA A 43 -4.09 -10.70 -11.46
CA ALA A 43 -5.15 -10.05 -12.22
C ALA A 43 -4.67 -8.76 -12.89
N LEU A 44 -3.91 -7.91 -12.17
CA LEU A 44 -3.37 -6.68 -12.73
C LEU A 44 -2.37 -6.94 -13.85
N ARG A 45 -1.45 -7.90 -13.69
CA ARG A 45 -0.50 -8.29 -14.74
C ARG A 45 -1.24 -8.72 -16.01
N ASN A 46 -2.24 -9.59 -15.88
CA ASN A 46 -3.05 -10.06 -17.01
C ASN A 46 -3.78 -8.91 -17.74
N LEU A 47 -4.29 -7.93 -17.00
CA LEU A 47 -4.93 -6.74 -17.58
C LEU A 47 -3.92 -5.87 -18.33
N LEU A 48 -2.74 -5.63 -17.73
CA LEU A 48 -1.67 -4.86 -18.34
C LEU A 48 -1.14 -5.52 -19.62
N ASP A 49 -1.00 -6.85 -19.61
CA ASP A 49 -0.62 -7.63 -20.78
C ASP A 49 -1.74 -7.69 -21.82
N GLY A 50 -3.00 -7.51 -21.42
CA GLY A 50 -4.13 -7.36 -22.33
C GLY A 50 -4.16 -5.99 -23.01
N SER A 51 -3.69 -4.95 -22.33
CA SER A 51 -3.64 -3.58 -22.87
C SER A 51 -2.42 -3.30 -23.74
N GLN A 52 -2.53 -2.29 -24.58
CA GLN A 52 -1.44 -1.80 -25.42
C GLN A 52 -1.17 -0.34 -25.03
N GLY A 53 -0.01 -0.08 -24.42
CA GLY A 53 0.39 1.24 -23.96
C GLY A 53 1.80 1.63 -24.46
N PRO A 54 2.15 2.93 -24.43
CA PRO A 54 3.49 3.40 -24.73
C PRO A 54 4.52 3.10 -23.63
N ILE A 55 4.07 2.68 -22.44
CA ILE A 55 4.92 2.42 -21.27
C ILE A 55 4.87 0.93 -20.92
N ALA A 56 6.03 0.33 -20.67
CA ALA A 56 6.15 -1.01 -20.13
C ALA A 56 6.19 -0.93 -18.60
N TYR A 57 5.25 -1.61 -17.93
CA TYR A 57 5.13 -1.60 -16.48
C TYR A 57 5.62 -2.91 -15.89
N ASP A 58 6.65 -2.87 -15.05
CA ASP A 58 7.01 -3.98 -14.16
C ASP A 58 6.19 -3.87 -12.87
N LEU A 59 5.71 -5.00 -12.34
CA LEU A 59 5.06 -5.05 -11.03
C LEU A 59 6.02 -5.65 -10.01
N TYR A 60 6.18 -4.98 -8.88
CA TYR A 60 6.95 -5.52 -7.76
C TYR A 60 6.25 -5.26 -6.44
N GLY A 61 6.40 -6.16 -5.48
CA GLY A 61 6.05 -5.92 -4.09
C GLY A 61 6.78 -6.90 -3.19
N ARG A 62 6.89 -6.57 -1.91
CA ARG A 62 7.51 -7.43 -0.90
C ARG A 62 6.85 -7.26 0.45
N ASN A 63 7.16 -8.18 1.36
CA ASN A 63 6.76 -8.05 2.76
C ASN A 63 7.30 -6.75 3.36
N LEU A 64 6.51 -6.13 4.24
CA LEU A 64 7.03 -5.16 5.19
C LEU A 64 8.00 -5.87 6.13
N ALA A 65 9.03 -5.16 6.56
CA ALA A 65 10.09 -5.73 7.38
C ALA A 65 9.54 -6.19 8.74
N GLY A 66 10.00 -7.35 9.22
CA GLY A 66 9.62 -7.88 10.54
C GLY A 66 8.36 -8.75 10.58
N PHE A 67 7.63 -8.92 9.46
CA PHE A 67 6.42 -9.76 9.42
C PHE A 67 6.69 -11.23 9.06
N CYS A 68 7.87 -11.53 8.50
CA CYS A 68 8.25 -12.84 7.99
C CYS A 68 9.53 -13.29 8.71
N ASP A 69 9.46 -14.37 9.48
CA ASP A 69 10.54 -14.80 10.37
C ASP A 69 11.84 -15.13 9.62
N GLU A 70 11.74 -15.53 8.35
CA GLU A 70 12.90 -15.83 7.51
C GLU A 70 13.67 -14.57 7.05
N GLU A 71 13.07 -13.38 7.18
CA GLU A 71 13.64 -12.12 6.71
C GLU A 71 14.34 -11.31 7.82
N HIS A 72 14.32 -11.80 9.07
CA HIS A 72 14.98 -11.11 10.18
C HIS A 72 15.40 -12.04 11.33
N ALA A 73 16.40 -11.59 12.10
CA ALA A 73 16.75 -12.22 13.37
C ALA A 73 15.58 -12.10 14.37
N PRO A 74 15.43 -13.04 15.32
CA PRO A 74 14.41 -12.97 16.37
C PRO A 74 14.35 -11.60 17.05
N PHE A 75 13.14 -11.13 17.33
CA PHE A 75 13.00 -9.91 18.12
C PHE A 75 13.45 -10.13 19.56
N GLY A 76 14.05 -9.09 20.12
CA GLY A 76 14.58 -9.07 21.47
C GLY A 76 14.97 -7.66 21.91
N PRO A 77 15.59 -7.50 23.08
CA PRO A 77 16.03 -6.20 23.58
C PRO A 77 16.95 -5.45 22.60
N ASP A 78 17.84 -6.19 21.92
CA ASP A 78 18.82 -5.62 20.98
C ASP A 78 18.31 -5.54 19.53
N ASN A 79 17.13 -6.09 19.26
CA ASN A 79 16.49 -6.10 17.95
C ASN A 79 14.97 -5.94 18.14
N PRO A 80 14.48 -4.74 18.45
CA PRO A 80 13.07 -4.52 18.66
C PRO A 80 12.27 -4.65 17.35
N PRO A 81 10.94 -4.86 17.43
CA PRO A 81 10.06 -4.75 16.27
C PRO A 81 10.15 -3.36 15.62
N LEU A 82 9.75 -3.28 14.35
CA LEU A 82 9.92 -2.08 13.54
C LEU A 82 8.65 -1.21 13.56
N ASP A 83 8.82 0.09 13.76
CA ASP A 83 7.74 1.08 13.68
C ASP A 83 7.46 1.53 12.24
N VAL A 84 6.47 2.40 12.06
CA VAL A 84 6.07 2.89 10.72
C VAL A 84 7.19 3.68 10.04
N ASP A 85 7.96 4.46 10.80
CA ASP A 85 9.08 5.25 10.23
C ASP A 85 10.20 4.34 9.71
N ALA A 86 10.53 3.27 10.43
CA ALA A 86 11.48 2.27 9.97
C ALA A 86 10.98 1.55 8.70
N GLN A 87 9.66 1.34 8.56
CA GLN A 87 9.08 0.79 7.32
C GLN A 87 9.23 1.76 6.15
N VAL A 88 9.01 3.05 6.36
CA VAL A 88 9.20 4.09 5.33
C VAL A 88 10.62 4.05 4.78
N ASP A 89 11.62 4.01 5.67
CA ASP A 89 13.02 3.97 5.27
C ASP A 89 13.39 2.66 4.56
N ALA A 90 12.88 1.53 5.06
CA ALA A 90 13.11 0.21 4.45
C ALA A 90 12.51 0.12 3.05
N VAL A 91 11.26 0.54 2.87
CA VAL A 91 10.57 0.56 1.57
C VAL A 91 11.26 1.51 0.61
N TYR A 92 11.62 2.72 1.05
CA TYR A 92 12.31 3.68 0.19
C TYR A 92 13.65 3.15 -0.32
N ARG A 93 14.46 2.57 0.58
CA ARG A 93 15.75 1.96 0.22
C ARG A 93 15.57 0.85 -0.80
N ASP A 94 14.53 0.03 -0.62
CA ASP A 94 14.20 -1.04 -1.54
C ASP A 94 13.83 -0.50 -2.92
N VAL A 95 12.88 0.44 -3.00
CA VAL A 95 12.46 1.11 -4.24
C VAL A 95 13.66 1.74 -4.96
N ALA A 96 14.51 2.47 -4.24
CA ALA A 96 15.70 3.12 -4.80
C ALA A 96 16.74 2.12 -5.36
N SER A 97 16.75 0.88 -4.86
CA SER A 97 17.63 -0.18 -5.35
C SER A 97 17.11 -0.89 -6.60
N ARG A 98 15.83 -0.73 -6.95
CA ARG A 98 15.20 -1.46 -8.07
C ARG A 98 15.71 -0.98 -9.42
N ARG A 99 15.90 -1.94 -10.33
CA ARG A 99 16.34 -1.73 -11.71
C ARG A 99 15.48 -2.59 -12.64
N THR A 100 15.44 -2.20 -13.91
CA THR A 100 14.86 -2.99 -15.00
C THR A 100 15.69 -4.26 -15.24
N ALA A 101 15.18 -5.18 -16.07
CA ALA A 101 15.90 -6.40 -16.45
C ALA A 101 17.28 -6.14 -17.09
N SER A 102 17.48 -4.98 -17.74
CA SER A 102 18.77 -4.57 -18.30
C SER A 102 19.74 -3.96 -17.28
N GLY A 103 19.33 -3.82 -16.01
CA GLY A 103 20.10 -3.17 -14.96
C GLY A 103 20.00 -1.64 -14.97
N ALA A 104 19.28 -1.05 -15.92
CA ALA A 104 19.04 0.39 -15.97
C ALA A 104 18.03 0.83 -14.88
N PRO A 105 18.13 2.05 -14.34
CA PRO A 105 17.06 2.64 -13.54
C PRO A 105 15.75 2.71 -14.33
N TYR A 106 14.62 2.65 -13.64
CA TYR A 106 13.32 2.92 -14.24
C TYR A 106 13.22 4.40 -14.63
N ASP A 107 12.47 4.70 -15.69
CA ASP A 107 12.18 6.08 -16.11
C ASP A 107 11.37 6.81 -15.04
N PHE A 108 10.45 6.08 -14.39
CA PHE A 108 9.73 6.51 -13.20
C PHE A 108 9.17 5.34 -12.39
N VAL A 109 8.78 5.64 -11.15
CA VAL A 109 8.14 4.69 -10.23
C VAL A 109 6.76 5.21 -9.83
N VAL A 110 5.81 4.28 -9.79
CA VAL A 110 4.49 4.42 -9.19
C VAL A 110 4.49 3.67 -7.87
N LEU A 111 4.26 4.37 -6.76
CA LEU A 111 4.09 3.72 -5.45
C LEU A 111 2.61 3.41 -5.27
N MET A 112 2.27 2.13 -5.13
CA MET A 112 0.94 1.66 -4.82
C MET A 112 0.90 1.21 -3.36
N GLY A 113 0.08 1.82 -2.52
CA GLY A 113 -0.04 1.44 -1.11
C GLY A 113 -1.46 0.99 -0.77
N HIS A 114 -1.59 -0.09 -0.01
CA HIS A 114 -2.87 -0.50 0.59
C HIS A 114 -2.90 -0.17 2.08
N SER A 115 -3.97 0.42 2.60
CA SER A 115 -4.15 0.68 4.04
C SER A 115 -2.99 1.51 4.59
N ILE A 116 -2.31 1.04 5.65
CA ILE A 116 -1.06 1.64 6.17
C ILE A 116 0.05 1.78 5.10
N GLY A 117 0.07 0.91 4.10
CA GLY A 117 0.98 1.03 2.96
C GLY A 117 0.76 2.32 2.17
N ALA A 118 -0.48 2.84 2.11
CA ALA A 118 -0.77 4.13 1.48
C ALA A 118 -0.16 5.30 2.26
N TYR A 119 -0.23 5.26 3.59
CA TYR A 119 0.47 6.23 4.45
C TYR A 119 1.98 6.21 4.17
N ILE A 120 2.58 5.01 4.14
CA ILE A 120 4.01 4.84 3.84
C ILE A 120 4.36 5.45 2.48
N CYS A 121 3.55 5.21 1.44
CA CYS A 121 3.75 5.84 0.13
C CYS A 121 3.75 7.36 0.20
N VAL A 122 2.75 7.98 0.85
CA VAL A 122 2.65 9.44 0.98
C VAL A 122 3.83 10.01 1.76
N GLU A 123 4.25 9.34 2.84
CA GLU A 123 5.42 9.74 3.62
C GLU A 123 6.71 9.67 2.80
N ILE A 124 6.88 8.64 1.98
CA ILE A 124 8.02 8.54 1.05
C ILE A 124 8.01 9.72 0.08
N PHE A 125 6.88 10.03 -0.54
CA PHE A 125 6.77 11.20 -1.42
C PHE A 125 7.10 12.50 -0.69
N HIS A 126 6.61 12.67 0.53
CA HIS A 126 6.87 13.86 1.33
C HIS A 126 8.37 14.04 1.65
N ARG A 127 9.04 12.98 2.11
CA ARG A 127 10.50 13.00 2.36
C ARG A 127 11.29 13.22 1.07
N HIS A 128 10.88 12.58 -0.02
CA HIS A 128 11.52 12.68 -1.33
C HIS A 128 11.39 14.09 -1.93
N ALA A 129 10.26 14.76 -1.77
CA ALA A 129 10.04 16.11 -2.29
C ALA A 129 10.92 17.17 -1.61
N ARG A 130 11.25 16.99 -0.32
CA ARG A 130 12.11 17.91 0.43
C ARG A 130 13.59 17.83 0.03
N ALA A 131 14.04 16.67 -0.42
CA ALA A 131 15.41 16.45 -0.85
C ALA A 131 15.45 15.43 -2.02
N PRO A 132 15.05 15.83 -3.25
CA PRO A 132 14.87 14.90 -4.35
C PRO A 132 16.22 14.39 -4.87
N PRO A 133 16.56 13.10 -4.69
CA PRO A 133 17.69 12.51 -5.37
C PRO A 133 17.39 12.33 -6.87
N PRO A 134 18.43 12.12 -7.70
CA PRO A 134 18.24 11.89 -9.13
C PRO A 134 17.43 10.62 -9.46
N GLN A 135 17.45 9.63 -8.57
CA GLN A 135 16.70 8.38 -8.66
C GLN A 135 16.32 7.90 -7.24
N PRO A 136 15.19 7.19 -7.06
CA PRO A 136 14.18 6.86 -8.06
C PRO A 136 13.30 8.07 -8.41
N ARG A 137 12.87 8.21 -9.66
CA ARG A 137 11.90 9.26 -10.05
C ARG A 137 10.47 8.86 -9.66
N LEU A 138 9.99 9.33 -8.51
CA LEU A 138 8.63 9.03 -8.05
C LEU A 138 7.61 9.93 -8.77
N ARG A 139 6.66 9.34 -9.52
CA ARG A 139 5.74 10.11 -10.39
C ARG A 139 4.26 9.96 -10.02
N HIS A 140 3.83 8.79 -9.57
CA HIS A 140 2.43 8.57 -9.22
C HIS A 140 2.26 7.78 -7.93
N GLY A 141 1.21 8.11 -7.16
CA GLY A 141 0.82 7.37 -5.97
C GLY A 141 -0.56 6.74 -6.12
N PHE A 142 -0.66 5.42 -6.06
CA PHE A 142 -1.94 4.69 -6.07
C PHE A 142 -2.29 4.26 -4.65
N LEU A 143 -3.26 4.93 -4.05
CA LEU A 143 -3.59 4.83 -2.62
C LEU A 143 -4.91 4.07 -2.46
N LEU A 144 -4.80 2.78 -2.17
CA LEU A 144 -5.92 1.85 -2.07
C LEU A 144 -6.37 1.74 -0.60
N PHE A 145 -7.63 2.02 -0.33
CA PHE A 145 -8.24 2.03 1.01
C PHE A 145 -7.36 2.75 2.05
N PRO A 146 -6.94 4.01 1.78
CA PRO A 146 -5.81 4.59 2.47
C PRO A 146 -6.15 5.06 3.89
N THR A 147 -5.30 4.71 4.86
CA THR A 147 -5.46 5.10 6.27
C THR A 147 -4.71 6.39 6.61
N ILE A 148 -4.93 7.43 5.81
CA ILE A 148 -4.12 8.67 5.83
C ILE A 148 -4.49 9.60 6.99
N ALA A 149 -5.67 9.46 7.61
CA ALA A 149 -6.05 10.28 8.75
C ALA A 149 -6.91 9.49 9.77
N SER A 150 -6.56 9.69 11.05
CA SER A 150 -7.36 9.35 12.23
C SER A 150 -7.86 7.90 12.33
N LEU A 151 -6.95 6.93 12.28
CA LEU A 151 -7.26 5.53 12.64
C LEU A 151 -7.82 5.41 14.06
N GLY A 152 -7.36 6.25 15.00
CA GLY A 152 -7.82 6.24 16.39
C GLY A 152 -9.32 6.54 16.57
N LEU A 153 -9.93 7.27 15.63
CA LEU A 153 -11.36 7.59 15.63
C LEU A 153 -12.21 6.57 14.85
N SER A 154 -11.57 5.66 14.12
CA SER A 154 -12.28 4.59 13.41
C SER A 154 -12.94 3.63 14.40
N PRO A 155 -14.06 2.96 14.04
CA PRO A 155 -14.67 1.93 14.87
C PRO A 155 -13.68 0.83 15.31
N ALA A 156 -12.73 0.46 14.46
CA ALA A 156 -11.67 -0.49 14.79
C ALA A 156 -10.65 0.10 15.79
N GLY A 157 -10.20 1.33 15.56
CA GLY A 157 -9.28 2.03 16.46
C GLY A 157 -9.87 2.25 17.86
N VAL A 158 -11.14 2.62 17.97
CA VAL A 158 -11.84 2.77 19.26
C VAL A 158 -11.89 1.44 20.02
N ARG A 159 -12.16 0.32 19.34
CA ARG A 159 -12.15 -1.02 19.97
C ARG A 159 -10.76 -1.40 20.47
N PHE A 160 -9.73 -1.14 19.66
CA PHE A 160 -8.35 -1.42 20.04
C PHE A 160 -7.91 -0.54 21.23
N ASN A 161 -8.27 0.75 21.25
CA ASN A 161 -7.98 1.65 22.38
C ASN A 161 -8.67 1.19 23.67
N ARG A 162 -9.92 0.71 23.59
CA ARG A 162 -10.58 0.10 24.76
C ARG A 162 -9.85 -1.15 25.26
N LEU A 163 -9.33 -1.98 24.36
CA LEU A 163 -8.55 -3.16 24.73
C LEU A 163 -7.20 -2.79 25.38
N ARG A 164 -6.54 -1.74 24.87
CA ARG A 164 -5.30 -1.19 25.47
C ARG A 164 -5.50 -0.64 26.88
N GLY A 165 -6.66 -0.02 27.14
CA GLY A 165 -6.98 0.59 28.43
C GLY A 165 -7.15 -0.40 29.60
N LEU A 166 -7.17 -1.71 29.33
CA LEU A 166 -7.23 -2.73 30.37
C LEU A 166 -5.85 -2.91 31.03
N PRO A 167 -5.79 -3.04 32.37
CA PRO A 167 -4.52 -3.19 33.08
C PRO A 167 -3.77 -4.43 32.58
N THR A 168 -2.45 -4.30 32.39
CA THR A 168 -1.51 -5.33 31.91
C THR A 168 -1.65 -5.78 30.44
N MET A 169 -2.73 -5.39 29.73
CA MET A 169 -2.94 -5.81 28.34
C MET A 169 -1.86 -5.27 27.41
N GLU A 170 -1.46 -4.01 27.56
CA GLU A 170 -0.45 -3.41 26.68
C GLU A 170 0.91 -4.17 26.69
N THR A 171 1.28 -4.73 27.84
CA THR A 171 2.54 -5.44 28.09
C THR A 171 2.46 -6.93 27.76
N HIS A 172 1.29 -7.56 27.87
CA HIS A 172 1.13 -9.01 27.77
C HIS A 172 0.23 -9.49 26.64
N LEU A 173 -0.40 -8.60 25.86
CA LEU A 173 -1.32 -8.95 24.77
C LEU A 173 -0.76 -10.01 23.83
N VAL A 174 0.46 -9.83 23.34
CA VAL A 174 1.12 -10.78 22.42
C VAL A 174 1.38 -12.13 23.10
N ARG A 175 1.72 -12.13 24.40
CA ARG A 175 1.94 -13.38 25.15
C ARG A 175 0.64 -14.15 25.30
N TYR A 176 -0.46 -13.47 25.63
CA TYR A 176 -1.79 -14.10 25.73
C TYR A 176 -2.28 -14.60 24.37
N ALA A 177 -2.11 -13.81 23.30
CA ALA A 177 -2.47 -14.23 21.95
C ALA A 177 -1.68 -15.46 21.51
N ARG A 178 -0.35 -15.49 21.73
CA ARG A 178 0.49 -16.65 21.44
C ARG A 178 0.09 -17.88 22.27
N ALA A 179 -0.22 -17.71 23.56
CA ALA A 179 -0.67 -18.80 24.41
C ALA A 179 -2.00 -19.39 23.91
N LEU A 180 -2.97 -18.54 23.53
CA LEU A 180 -4.24 -18.99 22.95
C LEU A 180 -4.02 -19.73 21.63
N LEU A 181 -3.25 -19.13 20.72
CA LEU A 181 -2.98 -19.70 19.41
C LEU A 181 -2.18 -20.99 19.50
N TRP A 182 -1.37 -21.19 20.54
CA TRP A 182 -0.66 -22.45 20.77
C TRP A 182 -1.63 -23.65 20.83
N PHE A 183 -2.79 -23.49 21.45
CA PHE A 183 -3.82 -24.54 21.56
C PHE A 183 -4.61 -24.78 20.28
N ILE A 184 -4.60 -23.86 19.31
CA ILE A 184 -5.41 -23.95 18.09
C ILE A 184 -4.55 -24.53 16.96
N PRO A 185 -4.85 -25.71 16.40
CA PRO A 185 -4.09 -26.28 15.28
C PRO A 185 -4.14 -25.39 14.04
N GLY A 186 -3.06 -25.36 13.25
CA GLY A 186 -3.00 -24.56 12.01
C GLY A 186 -4.11 -24.91 11.00
N VAL A 187 -4.48 -26.19 10.93
CA VAL A 187 -5.61 -26.66 10.09
C VAL A 187 -6.94 -26.03 10.51
N LEU A 188 -7.17 -25.84 11.81
CA LEU A 188 -8.37 -25.19 12.31
C LEU A 188 -8.35 -23.68 12.00
N LEU A 189 -7.20 -23.02 12.13
CA LEU A 189 -7.05 -21.61 11.73
C LEU A 189 -7.33 -21.40 10.24
N ARG A 190 -6.77 -22.26 9.38
CA ARG A 190 -7.05 -22.27 7.94
C ARG A 190 -8.54 -22.48 7.68
N TRP A 191 -9.16 -23.45 8.35
CA TRP A 191 -10.59 -23.73 8.18
C TRP A 191 -11.46 -22.53 8.56
N ILE A 192 -11.17 -21.88 9.70
CA ILE A 192 -11.85 -20.65 10.14
C ILE A 192 -11.68 -19.54 9.10
N ALA A 193 -10.46 -19.28 8.65
CA ALA A 193 -10.20 -18.23 7.66
C ALA A 193 -10.96 -18.48 6.35
N ALA A 194 -10.92 -19.71 5.83
CA ALA A 194 -11.59 -20.06 4.58
C ALA A 194 -13.12 -20.04 4.69
N HIS A 195 -13.69 -20.68 5.72
CA HIS A 195 -15.14 -20.96 5.78
C HIS A 195 -15.94 -19.96 6.59
N LEU A 196 -15.33 -19.34 7.62
CA LEU A 196 -16.01 -18.36 8.46
C LEU A 196 -15.70 -16.93 8.03
N MET A 197 -14.46 -16.66 7.59
CA MET A 197 -14.04 -15.33 7.14
C MET A 197 -14.12 -15.15 5.61
N GLY A 198 -14.36 -16.22 4.86
CA GLY A 198 -14.52 -16.18 3.40
C GLY A 198 -13.22 -15.89 2.63
N PHE A 199 -12.06 -16.19 3.22
CA PHE A 199 -10.77 -15.96 2.57
C PHE A 199 -10.54 -16.96 1.43
N SER A 200 -9.85 -16.52 0.37
CA SER A 200 -9.35 -17.41 -0.67
C SER A 200 -8.45 -18.49 -0.03
N GLY A 201 -8.29 -19.64 -0.71
CA GLY A 201 -7.48 -20.73 -0.17
C GLY A 201 -6.05 -20.29 0.16
N ARG A 202 -5.46 -19.46 -0.72
CA ARG A 202 -4.13 -18.85 -0.54
C ARG A 202 -4.08 -17.92 0.68
N ALA A 203 -5.05 -17.02 0.81
CA ALA A 203 -5.11 -16.09 1.93
C ALA A 203 -5.36 -16.81 3.27
N ALA A 204 -6.18 -17.87 3.28
CA ALA A 204 -6.44 -18.68 4.46
C ALA A 204 -5.19 -19.43 4.95
N ASP A 205 -4.44 -20.03 4.03
CA ASP A 205 -3.17 -20.71 4.33
C ASP A 205 -2.13 -19.74 4.89
N LEU A 206 -1.96 -18.58 4.23
CA LEU A 206 -1.05 -17.54 4.69
C LEU A 206 -1.44 -17.01 6.08
N THR A 207 -2.74 -16.79 6.31
CA THR A 207 -3.24 -16.33 7.62
C THR A 207 -2.90 -17.33 8.72
N ALA A 208 -3.11 -18.63 8.46
CA ALA A 208 -2.83 -19.68 9.43
C ALA A 208 -1.33 -19.82 9.73
N GLU A 209 -0.49 -19.75 8.69
CA GLU A 209 0.98 -19.77 8.82
C GLU A 209 1.46 -18.55 9.62
N TRP A 210 0.98 -17.35 9.27
CA TRP A 210 1.37 -16.10 9.93
C TRP A 210 0.93 -16.02 11.39
N LEU A 211 -0.29 -16.43 11.73
CA LEU A 211 -0.74 -16.47 13.14
C LEU A 211 0.13 -17.40 14.01
N LYS A 212 0.80 -18.38 13.39
CA LYS A 212 1.72 -19.32 14.05
C LYS A 212 3.19 -18.88 14.00
N SER A 213 3.50 -17.80 13.30
CA SER A 213 4.86 -17.28 13.20
C SER A 213 5.42 -16.87 14.57
N ARG A 214 6.75 -16.92 14.69
CA ARG A 214 7.48 -16.49 15.88
C ARG A 214 7.15 -15.04 16.14
N ASP A 215 7.39 -14.14 15.19
CA ASP A 215 7.42 -12.70 15.45
C ASP A 215 6.31 -11.88 14.77
N GLY A 216 5.57 -12.45 13.82
CA GLY A 216 4.59 -11.70 13.02
C GLY A 216 3.49 -11.02 13.85
N LEU A 217 3.00 -11.64 14.93
CA LEU A 217 2.03 -11.02 15.85
C LEU A 217 2.63 -9.88 16.67
N LEU A 218 3.90 -10.02 17.08
CA LEU A 218 4.60 -8.97 17.82
C LEU A 218 4.81 -7.75 16.93
N GLN A 219 5.25 -7.98 15.68
CA GLN A 219 5.39 -6.93 14.68
C GLN A 219 4.05 -6.23 14.40
N LEU A 220 2.96 -6.99 14.20
CA LEU A 220 1.64 -6.42 13.96
C LEU A 220 1.19 -5.50 15.10
N VAL A 221 1.27 -5.98 16.34
CA VAL A 221 0.85 -5.19 17.51
C VAL A 221 1.73 -3.96 17.68
N HIS A 222 3.04 -4.09 17.46
CA HIS A 222 3.96 -2.95 17.53
C HIS A 222 3.63 -1.91 16.46
N MET A 223 3.45 -2.33 15.21
CA MET A 223 3.14 -1.43 14.11
C MET A 223 1.77 -0.78 14.27
N ALA A 224 0.75 -1.51 14.76
CA ALA A 224 -0.56 -0.95 15.07
C ALA A 224 -0.52 0.10 16.19
N LYS A 225 0.37 -0.07 17.19
CA LYS A 225 0.60 0.95 18.22
C LYS A 225 1.26 2.20 17.64
N SER A 226 2.35 2.03 16.88
CA SER A 226 3.02 3.15 16.21
C SER A 226 2.07 3.88 15.25
N GLU A 227 1.29 3.15 14.47
CA GLU A 227 0.27 3.69 13.57
C GLU A 227 -0.75 4.58 14.31
N MET A 228 -1.21 4.17 15.49
CA MET A 228 -2.09 4.99 16.31
C MET A 228 -1.44 6.25 16.86
N ASP A 229 -0.15 6.20 17.19
CA ASP A 229 0.56 7.32 17.79
C ASP A 229 1.04 8.33 16.73
N THR A 230 1.33 7.86 15.51
CA THR A 230 1.84 8.68 14.40
C THR A 230 0.74 9.21 13.47
N ILE A 231 -0.39 8.50 13.30
CA ILE A 231 -1.49 8.88 12.40
C ILE A 231 -2.67 9.48 13.18
N LEU A 232 -2.36 10.49 14.00
CA LEU A 232 -3.37 11.22 14.79
C LEU A 232 -3.93 12.43 14.03
N GLU A 233 -3.07 13.19 13.36
CA GLU A 233 -3.43 14.43 12.64
C GLU A 233 -2.78 14.46 11.25
N ASP A 234 -3.43 15.16 10.31
CA ASP A 234 -2.98 15.34 8.93
C ASP A 234 -1.67 16.14 8.92
N LYS A 235 -0.55 15.42 9.06
CA LYS A 235 0.79 16.00 9.25
C LYS A 235 1.45 16.51 7.97
N TRP A 236 0.87 16.18 6.81
CA TRP A 236 1.41 16.64 5.54
C TRP A 236 0.80 18.00 5.28
N ASP A 237 1.56 19.05 5.60
CA ASP A 237 1.22 20.45 5.38
C ASP A 237 0.55 20.66 4.01
N ASP A 238 -0.32 21.66 3.91
CA ASP A 238 -0.93 22.10 2.65
C ASP A 238 0.13 22.26 1.54
N GLU A 239 1.40 22.51 1.88
CA GLU A 239 2.55 22.58 0.99
C GLU A 239 2.81 21.29 0.15
N LEU A 240 2.71 20.08 0.70
CA LEU A 240 2.86 18.85 -0.10
C LEU A 240 1.76 18.78 -1.17
N TRP A 241 0.56 19.09 -0.70
CA TRP A 241 -0.67 18.99 -1.45
C TRP A 241 -0.85 20.13 -2.46
N ASP A 242 -0.25 21.29 -2.20
CA ASP A 242 -0.15 22.46 -3.03
C ASP A 242 0.97 22.32 -4.05
N ALA A 243 2.10 21.70 -3.72
CA ALA A 243 3.13 21.33 -4.69
C ALA A 243 2.58 20.35 -5.73
N VAL A 244 1.78 19.38 -5.28
CA VAL A 244 1.01 18.45 -6.13
C VAL A 244 -0.01 19.20 -6.99
N ALA A 245 -0.72 20.18 -6.43
CA ALA A 245 -1.73 20.97 -7.13
C ALA A 245 -1.15 21.96 -8.15
N ALA A 246 -0.06 22.63 -7.79
CA ALA A 246 0.54 23.72 -8.55
C ALA A 246 1.07 23.25 -9.89
N ALA A 247 1.67 22.07 -9.96
CA ALA A 247 2.24 21.58 -11.21
C ALA A 247 1.40 20.50 -11.91
N GLY A 248 0.20 20.17 -11.39
CA GLY A 248 -0.87 19.59 -12.21
C GLY A 248 -1.55 20.61 -13.15
N ALA A 249 -1.34 21.92 -12.94
CA ALA A 249 -2.02 23.00 -13.65
C ALA A 249 -1.30 23.53 -14.91
N ASP A 250 -0.07 23.08 -15.20
CA ASP A 250 0.68 23.46 -16.41
C ASP A 250 0.85 22.23 -17.35
N PRO A 251 0.03 22.11 -18.41
CA PRO A 251 0.07 20.97 -19.33
C PRO A 251 1.20 21.03 -20.37
N SER A 252 2.11 22.00 -20.30
CA SER A 252 3.19 22.21 -21.29
C SER A 252 4.59 21.81 -20.82
N ALA A 253 4.76 21.40 -19.55
CA ALA A 253 6.06 21.07 -18.97
C ALA A 253 6.41 19.58 -19.14
N SER A 254 6.79 19.16 -20.34
CA SER A 254 7.29 17.79 -20.61
C SER A 254 8.74 17.57 -20.12
N SER A 255 9.00 17.71 -18.82
CA SER A 255 10.35 17.46 -18.27
C SER A 255 10.36 16.80 -16.90
N ALA A 256 11.53 16.37 -16.44
CA ALA A 256 11.79 15.54 -15.26
C ALA A 256 11.37 16.14 -13.89
N SER A 257 10.56 17.20 -13.88
CA SER A 257 10.15 17.99 -12.71
C SER A 257 8.64 18.06 -12.48
N ASP A 258 7.84 17.21 -13.13
CA ASP A 258 6.40 17.14 -12.85
C ASP A 258 6.13 16.63 -11.43
N PRO A 259 5.19 17.24 -10.70
CA PRO A 259 4.86 16.84 -9.34
C PRO A 259 4.08 15.53 -9.38
N PRO A 260 4.09 14.76 -8.29
CA PRO A 260 3.44 13.47 -8.29
C PRO A 260 1.92 13.60 -8.36
N ARG A 261 1.28 12.80 -9.22
CA ARG A 261 -0.19 12.67 -9.23
C ARG A 261 -0.64 11.52 -8.33
N PHE A 262 -1.58 11.78 -7.43
CA PHE A 262 -2.14 10.78 -6.53
C PHE A 262 -3.53 10.32 -6.96
N PHE A 263 -3.78 9.02 -6.85
CA PHE A 263 -5.05 8.37 -7.11
C PHE A 263 -5.51 7.67 -5.84
N PHE A 264 -6.61 8.12 -5.27
CA PHE A 264 -7.18 7.58 -4.04
C PHE A 264 -8.38 6.71 -4.38
N PHE A 265 -8.43 5.52 -3.80
CA PHE A 265 -9.61 4.66 -3.84
C PHE A 265 -10.07 4.36 -2.41
N TYR A 266 -11.13 5.02 -1.97
CA TYR A 266 -11.72 4.81 -0.65
C TYR A 266 -12.84 3.78 -0.69
N GLY A 267 -12.89 2.90 0.30
CA GLY A 267 -14.08 2.09 0.57
C GLY A 267 -15.26 2.97 0.98
N ARG A 268 -16.48 2.56 0.64
CA ARG A 268 -17.71 3.24 1.06
C ARG A 268 -17.87 3.22 2.58
N ASP A 269 -17.70 2.04 3.18
CA ASP A 269 -17.83 1.76 4.61
C ASP A 269 -16.62 0.96 5.07
N ASP A 270 -15.45 1.61 5.03
CA ASP A 270 -14.16 0.94 5.18
C ASP A 270 -13.89 0.49 6.63
N HIS A 271 -14.63 0.99 7.62
CA HIS A 271 -14.51 0.75 9.07
C HIS A 271 -13.12 0.99 9.72
N TRP A 272 -12.08 1.14 8.92
CA TRP A 272 -10.69 1.45 9.29
C TRP A 272 -10.37 2.95 9.14
N VAL A 273 -11.15 3.66 8.32
CA VAL A 273 -11.18 5.11 8.24
C VAL A 273 -12.57 5.58 8.62
N ALA A 274 -12.66 6.59 9.50
CA ALA A 274 -13.96 7.14 9.84
C ALA A 274 -14.52 7.91 8.63
N ASN A 275 -15.75 7.57 8.20
CA ASN A 275 -16.36 8.16 7.00
C ASN A 275 -16.32 9.70 7.01
N HIS A 276 -16.54 10.33 8.17
CA HIS A 276 -16.48 11.79 8.31
C HIS A 276 -15.08 12.38 8.02
N VAL A 277 -14.01 11.67 8.36
CA VAL A 277 -12.62 12.09 8.10
C VAL A 277 -12.31 12.01 6.60
N ARG A 278 -12.73 10.92 5.95
CA ARG A 278 -12.66 10.81 4.49
C ARG A 278 -13.43 11.94 3.84
N ASP A 279 -14.67 12.16 4.26
CA ASP A 279 -15.55 13.16 3.67
C ASP A 279 -14.98 14.57 3.88
N GLU A 280 -14.39 14.85 5.04
CA GLU A 280 -13.70 16.12 5.31
C GLU A 280 -12.46 16.30 4.41
N PHE A 281 -11.64 15.26 4.23
CA PHE A 281 -10.50 15.30 3.32
C PHE A 281 -10.94 15.58 1.87
N VAL A 282 -11.98 14.89 1.41
CA VAL A 282 -12.56 15.10 0.07
C VAL A 282 -13.09 16.52 -0.07
N GLU A 283 -13.81 17.03 0.94
CA GLU A 283 -14.33 18.41 0.92
C GLU A 283 -13.22 19.46 0.96
N ARG A 284 -12.16 19.25 1.75
CA ARG A 284 -10.99 20.14 1.77
C ARG A 284 -10.36 20.22 0.39
N ARG A 285 -10.23 19.09 -0.30
CA ARG A 285 -9.72 19.05 -1.69
C ARG A 285 -10.64 19.67 -2.72
N ARG A 286 -11.96 19.52 -2.58
CA ARG A 286 -12.94 20.22 -3.43
C ARG A 286 -12.86 21.73 -3.25
N ARG A 287 -12.72 22.22 -2.01
CA ARG A 287 -12.61 23.65 -1.68
C ARG A 287 -11.32 24.29 -2.19
N ALA A 288 -10.22 23.53 -2.25
CA ALA A 288 -8.95 23.98 -2.82
C ALA A 288 -9.00 24.22 -4.36
N GLY A 289 -10.13 23.91 -5.01
CA GLY A 289 -10.44 24.32 -6.38
C GLY A 289 -9.76 23.47 -7.47
N ALA A 290 -9.90 23.91 -8.72
CA ALA A 290 -9.48 23.16 -9.92
C ALA A 290 -7.98 22.79 -9.95
N LYS A 291 -7.11 23.55 -9.27
CA LYS A 291 -5.67 23.27 -9.16
C LYS A 291 -5.40 22.01 -8.34
N ALA A 292 -6.06 21.85 -7.18
CA ALA A 292 -5.92 20.64 -6.36
C ALA A 292 -6.50 19.39 -7.05
N ALA A 293 -7.56 19.56 -7.85
CA ALA A 293 -8.16 18.49 -8.64
C ALA A 293 -7.24 17.96 -9.77
N ALA A 294 -6.26 18.74 -10.23
CA ALA A 294 -5.37 18.34 -11.32
C ALA A 294 -4.25 17.35 -10.89
N GLY A 295 -3.83 17.43 -9.62
CA GLY A 295 -2.81 16.57 -9.03
C GLY A 295 -3.35 15.41 -8.19
N THR A 296 -4.66 15.39 -7.89
CA THR A 296 -5.28 14.36 -7.04
C THR A 296 -6.62 13.90 -7.61
N SER A 297 -6.71 12.61 -7.94
CA SER A 297 -7.95 11.93 -8.33
C SER A 297 -8.48 11.12 -7.15
N ILE A 298 -9.71 11.39 -6.71
CA ILE A 298 -10.34 10.65 -5.61
C ILE A 298 -11.55 9.90 -6.12
N THR A 299 -11.54 8.59 -5.95
CA THR A 299 -12.66 7.69 -6.25
C THR A 299 -13.12 7.06 -4.94
N VAL A 300 -14.43 7.07 -4.69
CA VAL A 300 -15.05 6.32 -3.60
C VAL A 300 -15.76 5.13 -4.21
N ASP A 301 -15.62 3.96 -3.60
CA ASP A 301 -16.24 2.73 -4.04
C ASP A 301 -17.77 2.81 -4.02
N GLU A 302 -18.39 2.26 -5.06
CA GLU A 302 -19.84 2.14 -5.20
C GLU A 302 -20.32 0.72 -4.89
N GLY A 303 -19.43 -0.27 -4.95
CA GLY A 303 -19.74 -1.71 -4.96
C GLY A 303 -19.59 -2.45 -3.62
N SER A 304 -19.33 -1.75 -2.51
CA SER A 304 -19.08 -2.32 -1.18
C SER A 304 -17.90 -3.31 -1.11
N ILE A 305 -16.83 -3.01 -1.84
CA ILE A 305 -15.56 -3.75 -1.75
C ILE A 305 -15.01 -3.60 -0.32
N PRO A 306 -14.68 -4.71 0.38
CA PRO A 306 -14.14 -4.64 1.73
C PRO A 306 -12.73 -4.07 1.74
N HIS A 307 -12.33 -3.46 2.87
CA HIS A 307 -10.95 -2.99 3.12
C HIS A 307 -9.91 -4.03 2.71
N ALA A 308 -10.06 -5.24 3.23
CA ALA A 308 -9.19 -6.37 2.99
C ALA A 308 -9.48 -7.02 1.63
N PHE A 309 -9.61 -6.25 0.55
CA PHE A 309 -9.95 -6.73 -0.79
C PHE A 309 -9.01 -7.84 -1.28
N CYS A 310 -7.76 -7.86 -0.80
CA CYS A 310 -6.73 -8.81 -1.17
C CYS A 310 -6.97 -10.23 -0.63
N VAL A 311 -7.91 -10.43 0.30
CA VAL A 311 -8.20 -11.78 0.84
C VAL A 311 -9.18 -12.58 -0.02
N GLY A 312 -9.78 -11.96 -1.04
CA GLY A 312 -10.73 -12.59 -1.96
C GLY A 312 -10.32 -12.42 -3.42
N GLU A 313 -10.55 -13.45 -4.25
CA GLU A 313 -10.19 -13.43 -5.67
C GLU A 313 -11.03 -12.41 -6.46
N ASP A 314 -12.35 -12.40 -6.25
CA ASP A 314 -13.26 -11.48 -6.94
C ASP A 314 -12.98 -10.01 -6.59
N THR A 315 -12.78 -9.72 -5.31
CA THR A 315 -12.45 -8.37 -4.83
C THR A 315 -11.08 -7.92 -5.31
N SER A 316 -10.11 -8.83 -5.35
CA SER A 316 -8.80 -8.59 -5.97
C SER A 316 -8.91 -8.22 -7.45
N TRP A 317 -9.73 -8.94 -8.22
CA TRP A 317 -9.98 -8.63 -9.62
C TRP A 317 -10.65 -7.27 -9.81
N MET A 318 -11.65 -6.92 -8.97
CA MET A 318 -12.33 -5.62 -9.04
C MET A 318 -11.37 -4.45 -8.82
N VAL A 319 -10.50 -4.55 -7.81
CA VAL A 319 -9.50 -3.51 -7.53
C VAL A 319 -8.43 -3.46 -8.61
N ALA A 320 -8.00 -4.61 -9.16
CA ALA A 320 -7.06 -4.66 -10.28
C ALA A 320 -7.59 -3.91 -11.51
N ARG A 321 -8.89 -4.01 -11.81
CA ARG A 321 -9.53 -3.23 -12.88
C ARG A 321 -9.52 -1.72 -12.62
N LYS A 322 -9.70 -1.29 -11.37
CA LYS A 322 -9.62 0.13 -11.02
C LYS A 322 -8.20 0.67 -11.21
N VAL A 323 -7.20 -0.07 -10.76
CA VAL A 323 -5.79 0.29 -10.96
C VAL A 323 -5.43 0.30 -12.44
N HIS A 324 -5.86 -0.70 -13.21
CA HIS A 324 -5.65 -0.75 -14.66
C HIS A 324 -6.24 0.48 -15.37
N ALA A 325 -7.44 0.91 -14.99
CA ALA A 325 -8.04 2.13 -15.53
C ALA A 325 -7.21 3.39 -15.26
N TRP A 326 -6.55 3.49 -14.09
CA TRP A 326 -5.62 4.59 -13.81
C TRP A 326 -4.34 4.50 -14.64
N VAL A 327 -3.82 3.29 -14.86
CA VAL A 327 -2.68 3.08 -15.77
C VAL A 327 -3.03 3.51 -17.19
N THR A 328 -4.20 3.13 -17.71
CA THR A 328 -4.67 3.58 -19.02
C THR A 328 -4.79 5.10 -19.11
N GLN A 329 -5.26 5.78 -18.05
CA GLN A 329 -5.30 7.24 -18.01
C GLN A 329 -3.90 7.88 -18.08
N ILE A 330 -2.90 7.25 -17.48
CA ILE A 330 -1.50 7.70 -17.55
C ILE A 330 -0.93 7.47 -18.95
N ASP A 331 -1.14 6.28 -19.53
CA ASP A 331 -0.73 5.94 -20.89
C ASP A 331 -1.33 6.90 -21.93
N ASP A 332 -2.63 7.20 -21.81
CA ASP A 332 -3.34 8.12 -22.70
C ASP A 332 -2.81 9.56 -22.59
N ALA A 333 -2.36 9.97 -21.40
CA ALA A 333 -1.75 11.28 -21.19
C ALA A 333 -0.32 11.31 -21.80
N ALA A 334 0.45 10.24 -21.61
CA ALA A 334 1.80 10.11 -22.16
C ALA A 334 1.79 10.04 -23.70
N ALA A 335 0.79 9.41 -24.31
CA ALA A 335 0.66 9.33 -25.76
C ALA A 335 0.29 10.67 -26.45
N LYS A 336 -0.19 11.65 -25.68
CA LYS A 336 -0.59 12.98 -26.17
C LYS A 336 0.50 14.04 -25.98
N ALA A 337 1.52 13.75 -25.16
CA ALA A 337 2.66 14.62 -24.88
C ALA A 337 3.77 14.41 -25.92
#